data_AF-A0A1F2F4L7-F1
#
_entry.id   AF-A0A1F2F4L7-F1
#
_cell.length_a   1.000
_cell.length_b   1.000
_cell.length_c   1.000
_cell.angle_alpha   90.00
_cell.angle_beta   90.00
_cell.angle_gamma   90.00
#
_symmetry.space_group_name_H-M   'P 1'
#
loop_
_entity.id
_entity.type
_entity.pdbx_description
1 polymer ?
#
loop_
_entity_poly.entity_id
_entity_poly.type
_entity_poly.pdbx_seq_one_letter_code
_entity_poly.pdbx_strand_id
1 'polypeptide(L)'
;MTIPHDIPCASHPRLFDSRGEGEPHKVAAARHRLAVLTCRACPALAACQQYLLDCETSGARVDGVVAGRQWRRLRDRVPEIRACADCGTAIVKRGTPNIDRLRPDGTLMAKHAGRGLCDACYDRHRQHGTLERFPRLTRPDARERGAA
;
A
#
# COMPACT_ATOMS: atom_id res chain seq x y z
N MET A 1 -23.87 -27.27 7.72
CA MET A 1 -22.63 -26.93 6.98
C MET A 1 -21.47 -27.00 7.95
N THR A 2 -20.73 -28.10 7.96
CA THR A 2 -19.55 -28.29 8.80
C THR A 2 -18.40 -27.47 8.21
N ILE A 3 -17.88 -26.51 8.96
CA ILE A 3 -16.72 -25.72 8.54
C ILE A 3 -15.52 -26.68 8.49
N PRO A 4 -14.80 -26.82 7.37
CA PRO A 4 -13.62 -27.67 7.32
C PRO A 4 -12.59 -27.13 8.31
N HIS A 5 -12.20 -27.95 9.29
CA HIS A 5 -11.26 -27.58 10.35
C HIS A 5 -9.85 -27.23 9.80
N ASP A 6 -9.58 -27.59 8.54
CA ASP A 6 -8.31 -27.35 7.84
C ASP A 6 -8.23 -25.99 7.12
N ILE A 7 -9.26 -25.14 7.22
CA ILE A 7 -9.25 -23.79 6.64
C ILE A 7 -8.85 -22.78 7.73
N PRO A 8 -7.61 -22.23 7.71
CA PRO A 8 -7.09 -21.46 8.84
C PRO A 8 -7.85 -20.16 9.10
N CYS A 9 -8.40 -19.52 8.06
CA CYS A 9 -9.20 -18.30 8.23
C CYS A 9 -10.56 -18.56 8.87
N ALA A 10 -11.09 -19.78 8.77
CA ALA A 10 -12.33 -20.14 9.45
C ALA A 10 -12.06 -20.51 10.92
N SER A 11 -10.95 -21.19 11.20
CA SER A 11 -10.54 -21.56 12.56
C SER A 11 -9.98 -20.38 13.37
N HIS A 12 -9.36 -19.39 12.72
CA HIS A 12 -8.73 -18.23 13.36
C HIS A 12 -9.06 -16.91 12.65
N PRO A 13 -10.33 -16.48 12.59
CA PRO A 13 -10.75 -15.33 11.77
C PRO A 13 -10.01 -14.02 12.12
N ARG A 14 -9.79 -13.76 13.42
CA ARG A 14 -9.06 -12.57 13.90
C ARG A 14 -7.64 -12.46 13.35
N LEU A 15 -7.01 -13.57 12.95
CA LEU A 15 -5.69 -13.52 12.34
C LEU A 15 -5.74 -12.82 10.98
N PHE A 16 -6.84 -12.99 10.25
CA PHE A 16 -7.02 -12.52 8.87
C PHE A 16 -7.78 -11.19 8.78
N ASP A 17 -8.53 -10.82 9.81
CA ASP A 17 -9.29 -9.55 9.86
C ASP A 17 -8.39 -8.33 9.70
N SER A 18 -8.96 -7.23 9.24
CA SER A 18 -8.33 -5.92 9.18
C SER A 18 -7.83 -5.43 10.53
N ARG A 19 -7.09 -4.31 10.52
CA ARG A 19 -6.73 -3.64 11.77
C ARG A 19 -7.99 -3.13 12.47
N GLY A 20 -8.20 -3.55 13.72
CA GLY A 20 -9.30 -3.09 14.56
C GLY A 20 -9.15 -1.62 15.00
N GLU A 21 -10.21 -1.05 15.54
CA GLU A 21 -10.17 0.26 16.19
C GLU A 21 -9.26 0.21 17.43
N GLY A 22 -8.38 1.19 17.59
CA GLY A 22 -7.38 1.21 18.67
C GLY A 22 -6.23 0.19 18.54
N GLU A 23 -6.28 -0.74 17.59
CA GLU A 23 -5.20 -1.73 17.42
C GLU A 23 -3.90 -1.05 16.95
N PRO A 24 -2.77 -1.23 17.65
CA PRO A 24 -1.50 -0.64 17.23
C PRO A 24 -1.08 -1.17 15.85
N HIS A 25 -0.65 -0.27 14.97
CA HIS A 25 -0.26 -0.62 13.60
C HIS A 25 0.79 -1.76 13.54
N LYS A 26 1.76 -1.76 14.45
CA LYS A 26 2.80 -2.80 14.51
C LYS A 26 2.22 -4.17 14.85
N VAL A 27 1.21 -4.22 15.72
CA VAL A 27 0.53 -5.47 16.13
C VAL A 27 -0.26 -6.04 14.96
N ALA A 28 -1.10 -5.22 14.31
CA ALA A 28 -1.85 -5.63 13.12
C ALA A 28 -0.92 -6.08 11.98
N ALA A 29 0.20 -5.36 11.77
CA ALA A 29 1.18 -5.75 10.77
C ALA A 29 1.86 -7.09 11.07
N ALA A 30 2.19 -7.37 12.34
CA ALA A 30 2.75 -8.66 12.74
C ALA A 30 1.72 -9.80 12.55
N ARG A 31 0.48 -9.56 12.95
CA ARG A 31 -0.65 -10.48 12.78
C ARG A 31 -0.89 -10.79 11.30
N HIS A 32 -0.96 -9.78 10.43
CA HIS A 32 -1.13 -9.99 8.99
C HIS A 32 0.04 -10.71 8.34
N ARG A 33 1.29 -10.52 8.80
CA ARG A 33 2.44 -11.32 8.30
C ARG A 33 2.24 -12.79 8.59
N LEU A 34 1.82 -13.14 9.79
CA LEU A 34 1.50 -14.51 10.16
C LEU A 34 0.32 -15.04 9.32
N ALA A 35 -0.75 -14.27 9.19
CA ALA A 35 -1.91 -14.62 8.37
C ALA A 35 -1.54 -14.92 6.92
N VAL A 36 -0.66 -14.13 6.31
CA VAL A 36 -0.17 -14.35 4.94
C VAL A 36 0.56 -15.68 4.81
N LEU A 37 1.46 -15.99 5.74
CA LEU A 37 2.20 -17.26 5.75
C LEU A 37 1.23 -18.44 5.89
N THR A 38 0.31 -18.36 6.84
CA THR A 38 -0.71 -19.39 7.08
C THR A 38 -1.63 -19.56 5.86
N CYS A 39 -2.06 -18.46 5.23
CA CYS A 39 -2.92 -18.51 4.05
C CYS A 39 -2.25 -19.22 2.88
N ARG A 40 -0.94 -19.01 2.68
CA ARG A 40 -0.18 -19.63 1.59
C ARG A 40 -0.01 -21.14 1.73
N ALA A 41 -0.10 -21.65 2.96
CA ALA A 41 -0.09 -23.09 3.24
C ALA A 41 -1.49 -23.72 3.21
N CYS A 42 -2.56 -22.93 3.04
CA CYS A 42 -3.94 -23.42 3.06
C CYS A 42 -4.28 -24.21 1.78
N PRO A 43 -4.92 -25.39 1.88
CA PRO A 43 -5.34 -26.16 0.72
C PRO A 43 -6.37 -25.41 -0.16
N ALA A 44 -7.12 -24.47 0.41
CA ALA A 44 -8.10 -23.66 -0.31
C ALA A 44 -7.49 -22.44 -1.05
N LEU A 45 -6.16 -22.29 -1.10
CA LEU A 45 -5.50 -21.09 -1.64
C LEU A 45 -5.96 -20.75 -3.08
N ALA A 46 -6.04 -21.74 -3.97
CA ALA A 46 -6.45 -21.52 -5.36
C ALA A 46 -7.88 -20.96 -5.47
N ALA A 47 -8.82 -21.50 -4.69
CA ALA A 47 -10.18 -20.99 -4.64
C ALA A 47 -10.23 -19.55 -4.07
N CYS A 48 -9.44 -19.26 -3.04
CA CYS A 48 -9.32 -17.90 -2.50
C CYS A 48 -8.72 -16.91 -3.51
N GLN A 49 -7.79 -17.36 -4.36
CA GLN A 49 -7.22 -16.52 -5.43
C GLN A 49 -8.27 -16.14 -6.48
N GLN A 50 -9.10 -17.11 -6.90
CA GLN A 50 -10.20 -16.85 -7.83
C GLN A 50 -11.22 -15.88 -7.22
N TYR A 51 -11.66 -16.15 -5.98
CA TYR A 51 -12.55 -15.25 -5.24
C TYR A 51 -12.00 -13.82 -5.18
N LEU A 52 -10.71 -13.67 -4.90
CA LEU A 52 -10.07 -12.36 -4.82
C LEU A 52 -10.04 -11.66 -6.17
N LEU A 53 -9.79 -12.39 -7.27
CA LEU A 53 -9.83 -11.87 -8.63
C LEU A 53 -11.24 -11.41 -9.03
N ASP A 54 -12.27 -12.17 -8.67
CA ASP A 54 -13.66 -11.82 -8.93
C ASP A 54 -14.06 -10.55 -8.16
N CYS A 55 -13.62 -10.42 -6.90
CA CYS A 55 -13.79 -9.18 -6.13
C CYS A 55 -13.07 -7.99 -6.78
N GLU A 56 -11.83 -8.19 -7.24
CA GLU A 56 -11.05 -7.14 -7.91
C GLU A 56 -11.73 -6.69 -9.22
N THR A 57 -12.20 -7.64 -10.02
CA THR A 57 -12.89 -7.39 -11.30
C THR A 57 -14.20 -6.65 -11.12
N SER A 58 -14.96 -6.97 -10.07
CA SER A 58 -16.24 -6.31 -9.75
C SER A 58 -16.09 -5.00 -8.98
N GLY A 59 -14.86 -4.58 -8.64
CA GLY A 59 -14.60 -3.40 -7.82
C GLY A 59 -15.00 -3.57 -6.34
N ALA A 60 -15.32 -4.80 -5.91
CA ALA A 60 -15.65 -5.11 -4.54
C ALA A 60 -14.44 -4.92 -3.61
N ARG A 61 -14.70 -4.40 -2.41
CA ARG A 61 -13.67 -4.18 -1.40
C ARG A 61 -13.53 -5.42 -0.54
N VAL A 62 -12.39 -6.09 -0.65
CA VAL A 62 -11.93 -7.08 0.33
C VAL A 62 -11.12 -6.33 1.39
N ASP A 63 -11.11 -6.77 2.63
CA ASP A 63 -10.28 -6.17 3.69
C ASP A 63 -9.55 -7.29 4.46
N GLY A 64 -8.49 -6.93 5.20
CA GLY A 64 -7.67 -7.91 5.90
C GLY A 64 -6.76 -8.73 4.95
N VAL A 65 -6.62 -10.03 5.21
CA VAL A 65 -5.78 -10.95 4.43
C VAL A 65 -6.63 -12.02 3.75
N VAL A 66 -6.56 -12.07 2.42
CA VAL A 66 -7.21 -13.10 1.59
C VAL A 66 -6.22 -13.59 0.55
N ALA A 67 -6.21 -14.89 0.26
CA ALA A 67 -5.34 -15.50 -0.74
C ALA A 67 -3.84 -15.17 -0.56
N GLY A 68 -3.37 -15.09 0.70
CA GLY A 68 -1.97 -14.75 1.01
C GLY A 68 -1.58 -13.32 0.63
N ARG A 69 -2.57 -12.44 0.43
CA ARG A 69 -2.39 -11.01 0.13
C ARG A 69 -3.07 -10.19 1.21
N GLN A 70 -2.36 -9.22 1.75
CA GLN A 70 -2.98 -8.18 2.57
C GLN A 70 -3.64 -7.17 1.62
N TRP A 71 -4.94 -6.96 1.77
CA TRP A 71 -5.61 -5.91 1.03
C TRP A 71 -5.25 -4.54 1.62
N ARG A 72 -4.86 -3.60 0.75
CA ARG A 72 -4.77 -2.18 1.08
C ARG A 72 -6.03 -1.51 0.57
N ARG A 73 -6.56 -0.50 1.27
CA ARG A 73 -7.79 0.18 0.83
C ARG A 73 -7.62 0.60 -0.64
N LEU A 74 -8.70 0.58 -1.44
CA LEU A 74 -8.61 0.96 -2.86
C LEU A 74 -7.96 2.35 -3.06
N ARG A 75 -8.23 3.29 -2.15
CA ARG A 75 -7.55 4.60 -2.09
C ARG A 75 -6.03 4.53 -1.90
N ASP A 76 -5.54 3.47 -1.26
CA ASP A 76 -4.11 3.21 -1.05
C ASP A 76 -3.49 2.49 -2.27
N ARG A 77 -4.30 1.94 -3.20
CA ARG A 77 -3.85 1.42 -4.50
C ARG A 77 -3.64 2.53 -5.51
N VAL A 78 -4.50 3.56 -5.51
CA VAL A 78 -4.30 4.72 -6.37
C VAL A 78 -3.04 5.43 -5.89
N PRO A 79 -1.95 5.45 -6.66
CA PRO A 79 -0.76 6.17 -6.25
C PRO A 79 -1.15 7.64 -6.12
N GLU A 80 -0.77 8.26 -5.00
CA GLU A 80 -0.80 9.72 -4.93
C GLU A 80 0.30 10.23 -5.89
N ILE A 81 -0.11 10.61 -7.10
CA ILE A 81 0.76 11.10 -8.16
C ILE A 81 0.87 12.62 -8.02
N ARG A 82 2.09 13.13 -8.04
CA ARG A 82 2.36 14.57 -8.15
C ARG A 82 3.53 14.81 -9.11
N ALA A 83 3.75 16.06 -9.52
CA ALA A 83 4.90 16.42 -10.34
C ALA A 83 6.16 16.63 -9.48
N CYS A 84 7.32 16.27 -10.02
CA CYS A 84 8.61 16.68 -9.49
C CYS A 84 8.75 18.20 -9.59
N ALA A 85 9.16 18.85 -8.49
CA ALA A 85 9.28 20.31 -8.43
C ALA A 85 10.39 20.89 -9.34
N ASP A 86 11.29 20.05 -9.84
CA ASP A 86 12.39 20.46 -10.72
C ASP A 86 12.15 20.03 -12.17
N CYS A 87 12.06 18.71 -12.43
CA CYS A 87 11.93 18.18 -13.79
C CYS A 87 10.48 17.95 -14.27
N GLY A 88 9.46 18.22 -13.44
CA GLY A 88 8.04 18.01 -13.78
C GLY A 88 7.59 16.54 -13.89
N THR A 89 8.51 15.57 -13.84
CA THR A 89 8.18 14.14 -13.97
C THR A 89 7.18 13.69 -12.90
N ALA A 90 6.21 12.87 -13.29
CA ALA A 90 5.26 12.26 -12.35
C ALA A 90 5.98 11.36 -11.32
N ILE A 91 5.80 11.68 -10.04
CA ILE A 91 6.35 10.95 -8.90
C ILE A 91 5.23 10.36 -8.04
N VAL A 92 5.48 9.15 -7.55
CA VAL A 92 4.60 8.45 -6.60
C VAL A 92 5.17 8.50 -5.19
N LYS A 93 4.32 8.35 -4.18
CA LYS A 93 4.74 8.26 -2.78
C LYS A 93 5.81 7.18 -2.57
N ARG A 94 6.80 7.48 -1.72
CA ARG A 94 7.80 6.49 -1.31
C ARG A 94 7.11 5.29 -0.65
N GLY A 95 7.37 4.08 -1.16
CA GLY A 95 6.78 2.83 -0.67
C GLY A 95 5.61 2.30 -1.48
N THR A 96 5.15 3.01 -2.52
CA THR A 96 4.21 2.46 -3.50
C THR A 96 4.83 1.22 -4.19
N PRO A 97 4.14 0.07 -4.22
CA PRO A 97 4.59 -1.15 -4.89
C PRO A 97 4.96 -0.95 -6.37
N ASN A 98 5.82 -1.81 -6.91
CA ASN A 98 6.22 -1.76 -8.33
C ASN A 98 5.03 -1.91 -9.28
N ILE A 99 4.10 -2.82 -8.98
CA ILE A 99 2.91 -3.07 -9.80
C ILE A 99 2.02 -1.82 -9.91
N ASP A 100 1.89 -1.04 -8.83
CA ASP A 100 1.06 0.16 -8.79
C ASP A 100 1.73 1.38 -9.46
N ARG A 101 3.03 1.29 -9.79
CA ARG A 101 3.80 2.36 -10.45
C ARG A 101 4.27 1.98 -11.84
N LEU A 102 3.83 0.84 -12.37
CA LEU A 102 4.13 0.41 -13.73
C LEU A 102 3.23 1.16 -14.70
N ARG A 103 3.83 1.84 -15.67
CA ARG A 103 3.12 2.50 -16.76
C ARG A 103 2.75 1.49 -17.85
N PRO A 104 1.75 1.81 -18.71
CA PRO A 104 1.39 0.97 -19.85
C PRO A 104 2.57 0.70 -20.82
N ASP A 105 3.53 1.62 -20.89
CA ASP A 105 4.75 1.50 -21.70
C ASP A 105 5.84 0.59 -21.08
N GLY A 106 5.56 -0.04 -19.92
CA GLY A 106 6.50 -0.91 -19.22
C GLY A 106 7.51 -0.18 -18.33
N THR A 107 7.52 1.16 -18.30
CA THR A 107 8.42 1.93 -17.45
C THR A 107 7.85 2.13 -16.05
N LEU A 108 8.71 2.29 -15.04
CA LEU A 108 8.28 2.55 -13.66
C LEU A 108 8.27 4.05 -13.38
N MET A 109 7.18 4.55 -12.80
CA MET A 109 7.13 5.93 -12.30
C MET A 109 8.20 6.16 -11.22
N ALA A 110 8.74 7.38 -11.23
CA ALA A 110 9.78 7.79 -10.30
C ALA A 110 9.25 7.89 -8.86
N LYS A 111 10.11 7.65 -7.87
CA LYS A 111 9.74 7.70 -6.46
C LYS A 111 9.96 9.10 -5.90
N HIS A 112 9.07 9.52 -5.01
CA HIS A 112 9.28 10.72 -4.21
C HIS A 112 10.43 10.51 -3.21
N ALA A 113 11.53 11.24 -3.39
CA ALA A 113 12.69 11.13 -2.52
C ALA A 113 12.63 12.09 -1.31
N GLY A 114 11.98 13.25 -1.48
CA GLY A 114 11.85 14.29 -0.45
C GLY A 114 11.69 15.67 -1.11
N ARG A 115 11.21 16.68 -0.38
CA ARG A 115 11.16 18.09 -0.86
C ARG A 115 10.46 18.29 -2.23
N GLY A 116 9.44 17.47 -2.52
CA GLY A 116 8.76 17.48 -3.82
C GLY A 116 9.58 16.95 -5.02
N LEU A 117 10.74 16.32 -4.80
CA LEU A 117 11.62 15.84 -5.88
C LEU A 117 11.50 14.34 -6.14
N CYS A 118 11.74 13.93 -7.40
CA CYS A 118 12.05 12.54 -7.74
C CYS A 118 13.41 12.12 -7.17
N ASP A 119 13.68 10.82 -7.14
CA ASP A 119 14.98 10.24 -6.78
C ASP A 119 16.15 10.85 -7.56
N ALA A 120 16.08 10.89 -8.89
CA ALA A 120 17.17 11.42 -9.71
C ALA A 120 17.49 12.91 -9.42
N CYS A 121 16.47 13.77 -9.36
CA CYS A 121 16.68 15.20 -9.09
C CYS A 121 17.12 15.44 -7.64
N TYR A 122 16.59 14.67 -6.70
CA TYR A 122 17.01 14.76 -5.31
C TYR A 122 18.50 14.44 -5.15
N ASP A 123 18.98 13.35 -5.77
CA ASP A 123 20.39 12.96 -5.70
C ASP A 123 21.30 13.98 -6.39
N ARG A 124 20.89 14.52 -7.54
CA ARG A 124 21.59 15.61 -8.22
C ARG A 124 21.73 16.84 -7.32
N HIS A 125 20.62 17.35 -6.78
CA HIS A 125 20.66 18.53 -5.91
C HIS A 125 21.41 18.28 -4.60
N ARG A 126 21.40 17.05 -4.09
CA ARG A 126 22.20 16.64 -2.94
C ARG A 126 23.69 16.71 -3.25
N GLN A 127 24.13 16.16 -4.39
CA GLN A 127 25.53 16.16 -4.80
C GLN A 127 26.07 17.57 -5.05
N HIS A 128 25.25 18.45 -5.62
CA HIS A 128 25.63 19.85 -5.89
C HIS A 128 25.37 20.81 -4.71
N GLY A 129 24.90 20.34 -3.56
CA GLY A 129 24.62 21.20 -2.41
C GLY A 129 23.49 22.22 -2.61
N THR A 130 22.55 21.97 -3.54
CA THR A 130 21.49 22.92 -3.93
C THR A 130 20.10 22.54 -3.45
N LEU A 131 19.98 21.61 -2.49
CA LEU A 131 18.70 21.15 -1.94
C LEU A 131 17.88 22.26 -1.26
N GLU A 132 18.50 23.36 -0.85
CA GLU A 132 17.83 24.48 -0.19
C GLU A 132 16.82 25.20 -1.09
N ARG A 133 17.03 25.14 -2.42
CA ARG A 133 16.08 25.66 -3.42
C ARG A 133 14.71 24.97 -3.37
N PHE A 134 14.65 23.78 -2.76
CA PHE A 134 13.44 22.99 -2.60
C PHE A 134 13.14 22.84 -1.10
N PRO A 135 12.49 23.82 -0.48
CA PRO A 135 12.19 23.77 0.95
C PRO A 135 11.28 22.58 1.27
N ARG A 136 11.43 22.03 2.49
CA ARG A 136 10.49 21.01 2.97
C ARG A 136 9.14 21.70 3.13
N LEU A 137 8.13 21.24 2.39
CA LEU A 137 6.75 21.62 2.68
C LEU A 137 6.44 21.16 4.11
N THR A 138 6.29 22.13 5.01
CA THR A 138 5.71 21.89 6.34
C THR A 138 4.27 21.42 6.11
N ARG A 139 3.90 20.28 6.71
CA ARG A 139 2.48 19.92 6.73
C ARG A 139 1.78 21.01 7.55
N PRO A 140 0.69 21.62 7.04
CA PRO A 140 -0.14 22.45 7.90
C PRO A 140 -0.62 21.59 9.07
N ASP A 141 -0.62 22.23 10.24
CA ASP A 141 -0.89 21.61 11.52
C ASP A 141 -2.22 20.85 11.46
N ALA A 142 -2.31 19.70 12.13
CA ALA A 142 -3.46 18.82 11.99
C ALA A 142 -4.79 19.41 12.47
N ARG A 143 -4.76 20.57 13.15
CA ARG A 143 -5.90 21.32 13.65
C ARG A 143 -6.77 21.99 12.58
N GLU A 144 -6.25 22.28 11.39
CA GLU A 144 -6.99 23.08 10.38
C GLU A 144 -7.88 22.26 9.44
N ARG A 145 -7.82 20.92 9.49
CA ARG A 145 -8.60 20.02 8.59
C ARG A 145 -10.02 19.71 9.08
N GLY A 146 -10.50 20.36 10.14
CA GLY A 146 -11.78 20.08 10.80
C GLY A 146 -12.83 21.19 10.70
N ALA A 147 -12.62 22.22 9.88
CA ALA A 147 -13.58 23.31 9.71
C ALA A 147 -13.95 23.48 8.23
N ALA A 148 -14.79 22.57 7.73
CA ALA A 148 -15.63 22.77 6.55
C ALA A 148 -16.78 21.75 6.59
#